data_AF-A0A812UQV3-F1
#
_entry.id   AF-A0A812UQV3-F1
#
_cell.length_a   1.000
_cell.length_b   1.000
_cell.length_c   1.000
_cell.angle_alpha   90.00
_cell.angle_beta   90.00
_cell.angle_gamma   90.00
#
_symmetry.space_group_name_H-M   'P 1'
#
loop_
_entity.id
_entity.type
_entity.pdbx_description
1 polymer ?
#
loop_
_entity_poly.entity_id
_entity_poly.type
_entity_poly.pdbx_seq_one_letter_code
_entity_poly.pdbx_strand_id
1 'polypeptide(L)'
;MLSASRPDAKQRSQLHGRLSEVCAQAANLLQCADVLLLFTGAGFSADSGLAVYDDVAKVKAYAERELDYMDLCDPKLVHQEPPLFWGFWGQCFNDYRKTAPNKGYEIIRNWVEKRFRHSEVATRIRSRLASSQAPERSYVSFDDVSAEPYLITSYAGAFYIFTSNVDAHHYDWFLPNEIRECHGNTELYQCSFGRARCGPGIWRAPLDFGFNVDTSRMLAFADEPPVRGESSANAGLTAAAVPHVGSVHGSCRTTTLRHMPESLTPAHLVERGFVGNHPRCIRCRGPARPAILMFGEWGDRDWLDSQDQANRWTAYLQALGEEAAEAKGLRCVLLEIGAGGRVPTVRETSEQILEILLDGGADATMIRINPDYPLPDNEIFCEGNLFAGKIISVLGSGLHCLNMIDALM
;
A
#
# COMPACT_ATOMS: atom_id res chain seq x y z
N MET A 1 5.27 -0.13 25.17
CA MET A 1 4.49 -1.30 25.63
C MET A 1 4.61 -2.38 24.57
N LEU A 2 4.88 -3.64 24.96
CA LEU A 2 4.72 -4.76 24.03
C LEU A 2 3.24 -4.74 23.59
N SER A 3 3.02 -4.61 22.28
CA SER A 3 1.67 -4.52 21.71
C SER A 3 0.83 -5.74 22.11
N ALA A 4 -0.43 -5.51 22.50
CA ALA A 4 -1.41 -6.54 22.86
C ALA A 4 -1.59 -7.60 21.75
N SER A 5 -1.19 -7.29 20.51
CA SER A 5 -1.31 -8.20 19.38
C SER A 5 -0.20 -9.23 19.23
N ARG A 6 0.91 -9.14 20.00
CA ARG A 6 2.00 -10.12 19.96
C ARG A 6 1.70 -11.30 20.92
N PRO A 7 1.55 -12.53 20.42
CA PRO A 7 1.23 -13.67 21.28
C PRO A 7 2.41 -14.07 22.15
N ASP A 8 2.12 -14.52 23.37
CA ASP A 8 3.06 -15.26 24.19
C ASP A 8 3.38 -16.66 23.61
N ALA A 9 4.32 -17.40 24.21
CA ALA A 9 4.74 -18.71 23.71
C ALA A 9 3.59 -19.74 23.67
N LYS A 10 2.67 -19.70 24.64
CA LYS A 10 1.53 -20.61 24.74
C LYS A 10 0.51 -20.30 23.65
N GLN A 11 0.13 -19.04 23.51
CA GLN A 11 -0.78 -18.55 22.47
C GLN A 11 -0.20 -18.86 21.08
N ARG A 12 1.10 -18.63 20.87
CA ARG A 12 1.77 -18.95 19.60
C ARG A 12 1.67 -20.44 19.26
N SER A 13 1.92 -21.32 20.23
CA SER A 13 1.77 -22.77 20.03
C SER A 13 0.34 -23.17 19.68
N GLN A 14 -0.66 -22.54 20.31
CA GLN A 14 -2.08 -22.81 20.03
C GLN A 14 -2.48 -22.33 18.63
N LEU A 15 -2.07 -21.12 18.24
CA LEU A 15 -2.33 -20.57 16.91
C LEU A 15 -1.70 -21.43 15.82
N HIS A 16 -0.45 -21.86 15.99
CA HIS A 16 0.21 -22.78 15.07
C HIS A 16 -0.54 -24.11 14.94
N GLY A 17 -0.97 -24.70 16.07
CA GLY A 17 -1.70 -25.98 16.07
C GLY A 17 -3.07 -25.93 15.37
N ARG A 18 -3.66 -24.73 15.23
CA ARG A 18 -4.97 -24.51 14.61
C ARG A 18 -4.89 -23.93 13.19
N LEU A 19 -3.71 -23.77 12.61
CA LEU A 19 -3.52 -23.07 11.33
C LEU A 19 -4.44 -23.62 10.22
N SER A 20 -4.51 -24.94 10.04
CA SER A 20 -5.38 -25.55 9.02
C SER A 20 -6.87 -25.32 9.28
N GLU A 21 -7.30 -25.36 10.55
CA GLU A 21 -8.69 -25.11 10.96
C GLU A 21 -9.08 -23.66 10.66
N VAL A 22 -8.24 -22.69 11.06
CA VAL A 22 -8.54 -21.26 10.86
C VAL A 22 -8.45 -20.87 9.38
N CYS A 23 -7.57 -21.48 8.58
CA CYS A 23 -7.57 -21.31 7.13
C CYS A 23 -8.85 -21.85 6.48
N ALA A 24 -9.37 -22.99 6.94
CA ALA A 24 -10.65 -23.51 6.46
C ALA A 24 -11.83 -22.61 6.84
N GLN A 25 -11.83 -22.07 8.07
CA GLN A 25 -12.81 -21.08 8.51
C GLN A 25 -12.74 -19.81 7.66
N ALA A 26 -11.54 -19.29 7.39
CA ALA A 26 -11.30 -18.14 6.53
C ALA A 26 -11.81 -18.38 5.09
N ALA A 27 -11.52 -19.55 4.50
CA ALA A 27 -12.02 -19.92 3.18
C ALA A 27 -13.55 -19.94 3.12
N ASN A 28 -14.21 -20.53 4.12
CA ASN A 28 -15.67 -20.53 4.21
C ASN A 28 -16.25 -19.11 4.30
N LEU A 29 -15.65 -18.24 5.12
CA LEU A 29 -16.07 -16.83 5.22
C LEU A 29 -15.94 -16.10 3.88
N LEU A 30 -14.80 -16.24 3.20
CA LEU A 30 -14.56 -15.61 1.90
C LEU A 30 -15.48 -16.17 0.79
N GLN A 31 -15.83 -17.45 0.84
CA GLN A 31 -16.82 -18.07 -0.05
C GLN A 31 -18.25 -17.63 0.24
N CYS A 32 -18.54 -17.17 1.44
CA CYS A 32 -19.86 -16.66 1.80
C CYS A 32 -19.91 -15.13 1.77
N ALA A 33 -18.80 -14.42 1.66
CA ALA A 33 -18.79 -12.97 1.73
C ALA A 33 -19.54 -12.30 0.57
N ASP A 34 -20.24 -11.23 0.89
CA ASP A 34 -20.87 -10.30 -0.05
C ASP A 34 -19.92 -9.16 -0.43
N VAL A 35 -19.08 -8.74 0.53
CA VAL A 35 -18.07 -7.67 0.40
C VAL A 35 -16.73 -8.14 0.94
N LEU A 36 -15.65 -7.79 0.24
CA LEU A 36 -14.27 -8.01 0.67
C LEU A 36 -13.52 -6.68 0.78
N LEU A 37 -13.01 -6.36 1.97
CA LEU A 37 -12.06 -5.26 2.17
C LEU A 37 -10.67 -5.83 2.40
N LEU A 38 -9.70 -5.42 1.60
CA LEU A 38 -8.32 -5.85 1.72
C LEU A 38 -7.49 -4.77 2.42
N PHE A 39 -6.85 -5.14 3.53
CA PHE A 39 -5.96 -4.29 4.30
C PHE A 39 -4.54 -4.86 4.23
N THR A 40 -3.56 -4.10 3.73
CA THR A 40 -2.19 -4.63 3.58
C THR A 40 -1.14 -3.70 4.14
N GLY A 41 -0.17 -4.30 4.85
CA GLY A 41 1.08 -3.65 5.23
C GLY A 41 2.29 -4.33 4.59
N ALA A 42 3.49 -3.85 4.93
CA ALA A 42 4.74 -4.22 4.26
C ALA A 42 5.00 -5.73 4.27
N GLY A 43 4.50 -6.45 5.27
CA GLY A 43 4.61 -7.89 5.37
C GLY A 43 3.92 -8.65 4.23
N PHE A 44 2.93 -8.06 3.55
CA PHE A 44 2.32 -8.69 2.37
C PHE A 44 3.28 -8.67 1.16
N SER A 45 4.02 -7.57 0.99
CA SER A 45 5.04 -7.43 -0.05
C SER A 45 6.36 -8.14 0.28
N ALA A 46 6.58 -8.51 1.56
CA ALA A 46 7.75 -9.27 1.98
C ALA A 46 7.89 -10.61 1.24
N ASP A 47 6.76 -11.30 1.02
CA ASP A 47 6.71 -12.55 0.25
C ASP A 47 7.09 -12.36 -1.24
N SER A 48 7.12 -11.11 -1.73
CA SER A 48 7.65 -10.76 -3.06
C SER A 48 9.18 -10.73 -3.09
N GLY A 49 9.84 -10.80 -1.93
CA GLY A 49 11.29 -10.63 -1.78
C GLY A 49 11.72 -9.19 -1.52
N LEU A 50 10.78 -8.30 -1.20
CA LEU A 50 11.06 -6.91 -0.83
C LEU A 50 11.46 -6.78 0.64
N ALA A 51 12.26 -5.76 0.93
CA ALA A 51 12.63 -5.41 2.30
C ALA A 51 11.41 -4.90 3.09
N VAL A 52 11.32 -5.26 4.37
CA VAL A 52 10.36 -4.69 5.33
C VAL A 52 11.05 -3.73 6.29
N TYR A 53 10.30 -2.85 6.95
CA TYR A 53 10.84 -1.76 7.78
C TYR A 53 11.96 -2.17 8.76
N ASP A 54 11.88 -3.35 9.36
CA ASP A 54 12.87 -3.87 10.30
C ASP A 54 14.23 -4.20 9.64
N ASP A 55 14.25 -4.41 8.33
CA ASP A 55 15.42 -4.82 7.56
C ASP A 55 15.96 -3.72 6.63
N VAL A 56 15.15 -2.69 6.36
CA VAL A 56 15.49 -1.58 5.45
C VAL A 56 16.83 -0.91 5.80
N ALA A 57 17.12 -0.72 7.09
CA ALA A 57 18.35 -0.08 7.56
C ALA A 57 19.52 -1.06 7.84
N LYS A 58 19.33 -2.38 7.66
CA LYS A 58 20.39 -3.39 7.90
C LYS A 58 21.44 -3.45 6.78
N VAL A 59 21.48 -2.45 5.90
CA VAL A 59 22.49 -2.29 4.86
C VAL A 59 23.78 -1.74 5.49
N LYS A 60 24.92 -2.32 5.14
CA LYS A 60 26.24 -1.93 5.68
C LYS A 60 26.48 -0.42 5.63
N ALA A 61 26.16 0.23 4.51
CA ALA A 61 26.35 1.66 4.32
C ALA A 61 25.55 2.55 5.31
N TYR A 62 24.38 2.09 5.77
CA TYR A 62 23.59 2.79 6.78
C TYR A 62 24.07 2.48 8.19
N ALA A 63 24.38 1.21 8.46
CA ALA A 63 24.90 0.78 9.76
C ALA A 63 26.24 1.46 10.12
N GLU A 64 27.17 1.61 9.16
CA GLU A 64 28.44 2.32 9.36
C GLU A 64 28.25 3.82 9.65
N ARG A 65 27.07 4.37 9.32
CA ARG A 65 26.69 5.76 9.58
C ARG A 65 25.75 5.91 10.78
N GLU A 66 25.44 4.80 11.46
CA GLU A 66 24.49 4.74 12.58
C GLU A 66 23.09 5.28 12.22
N LEU A 67 22.68 5.13 10.95
CA LEU A 67 21.38 5.58 10.45
C LEU A 67 20.34 4.46 10.57
N ASP A 68 19.16 4.81 11.08
CA ASP A 68 18.01 3.92 11.10
C ASP A 68 16.96 4.26 10.03
N TYR A 69 15.85 3.52 10.04
CA TYR A 69 14.76 3.73 9.08
C TYR A 69 14.10 5.11 9.20
N MET A 70 13.98 5.65 10.42
CA MET A 70 13.37 6.96 10.67
C MET A 70 14.27 8.08 10.13
N ASP A 71 15.59 7.94 10.29
CA ASP A 71 16.56 8.91 9.75
C ASP A 71 16.52 8.96 8.22
N LEU A 72 16.48 7.80 7.55
CA LEU A 72 16.43 7.69 6.09
C LEU A 72 15.11 8.19 5.50
N CYS A 73 14.06 8.17 6.30
CA CYS A 73 12.75 8.69 5.98
C CYS A 73 12.49 10.08 6.56
N ASP A 74 13.52 10.90 6.84
CA ASP A 74 13.32 12.33 7.17
C ASP A 74 13.16 13.17 5.88
N PRO A 75 12.06 13.94 5.71
CA PRO A 75 11.84 14.79 4.55
C PRO A 75 12.96 15.82 4.31
N LYS A 76 13.66 16.27 5.36
CA LYS A 76 14.75 17.25 5.27
C LYS A 76 15.97 16.70 4.55
N LEU A 77 16.14 15.38 4.52
CA LEU A 77 17.31 14.72 3.94
C LEU A 77 17.44 15.02 2.45
N VAL A 78 16.33 15.24 1.73
CA VAL A 78 16.33 15.69 0.31
C VAL A 78 17.04 17.03 0.09
N HIS A 79 17.16 17.85 1.14
CA HIS A 79 17.84 19.15 1.10
C HIS A 79 19.23 19.10 1.75
N GLN A 80 19.37 18.35 2.84
CA GLN A 80 20.61 18.31 3.63
C GLN A 80 21.65 17.39 3.02
N GLU A 81 21.24 16.19 2.58
CA GLU A 81 22.10 15.21 1.93
C GLU A 81 21.38 14.53 0.75
N PRO A 82 21.12 15.27 -0.36
CA PRO A 82 20.39 14.74 -1.50
C PRO A 82 20.94 13.39 -2.03
N PRO A 83 22.27 13.16 -2.07
CA PRO A 83 22.78 11.88 -2.50
C PRO A 83 22.39 10.70 -1.61
N LEU A 84 22.31 10.89 -0.29
CA LEU A 84 21.84 9.86 0.63
C LEU A 84 20.33 9.63 0.46
N PHE A 85 19.54 10.71 0.38
CA PHE A 85 18.10 10.62 0.19
C PHE A 85 17.73 9.82 -1.05
N TRP A 86 18.36 10.13 -2.19
CA TRP A 86 18.12 9.42 -3.44
C TRP A 86 18.84 8.08 -3.53
N GLY A 87 19.91 7.87 -2.78
CA GLY A 87 20.50 6.55 -2.62
C GLY A 87 19.53 5.59 -1.95
N PHE A 88 18.79 6.06 -0.94
CA PHE A 88 17.74 5.30 -0.28
C PHE A 88 16.47 5.17 -1.12
N TRP A 89 15.75 6.29 -1.33
CA TRP A 89 14.45 6.27 -2.01
C TRP A 89 14.55 5.90 -3.49
N GLY A 90 15.66 6.26 -4.15
CA GLY A 90 15.90 5.86 -5.53
C GLY A 90 16.18 4.37 -5.66
N GLN A 91 16.85 3.74 -4.68
CA GLN A 91 16.99 2.29 -4.67
C GLN A 91 15.69 1.59 -4.33
N CYS A 92 14.90 2.07 -3.37
CA CYS A 92 13.55 1.56 -3.11
C CYS A 92 12.68 1.59 -4.39
N PHE A 93 12.68 2.72 -5.11
CA PHE A 93 11.99 2.85 -6.39
C PHE A 93 12.46 1.80 -7.41
N ASN A 94 13.78 1.63 -7.57
CA ASN A 94 14.35 0.64 -8.47
C ASN A 94 13.96 -0.79 -8.08
N ASP A 95 14.04 -1.12 -6.80
CA ASP A 95 13.71 -2.44 -6.24
C ASP A 95 12.24 -2.77 -6.45
N TYR A 96 11.33 -1.82 -6.17
CA TYR A 96 9.90 -1.99 -6.36
C TYR A 96 9.51 -2.16 -7.83
N ARG A 97 10.17 -1.44 -8.75
CA ARG A 97 9.96 -1.60 -10.20
C ARG A 97 10.54 -2.89 -10.78
N LYS A 98 11.60 -3.45 -10.19
CA LYS A 98 12.24 -4.68 -10.66
C LYS A 98 11.64 -5.95 -10.07
N THR A 99 11.09 -5.88 -8.86
CA THR A 99 10.58 -7.05 -8.14
C THR A 99 9.11 -7.28 -8.43
N ALA A 100 8.76 -8.47 -8.95
CA ALA A 100 7.38 -8.83 -9.21
C ALA A 100 6.59 -9.00 -7.90
N PRO A 101 5.32 -8.57 -7.85
CA PRO A 101 4.43 -8.93 -6.75
C PRO A 101 4.30 -10.44 -6.62
N ASN A 102 4.25 -10.95 -5.39
CA ASN A 102 4.06 -12.38 -5.14
C ASN A 102 2.68 -12.88 -5.63
N LYS A 103 2.50 -14.21 -5.69
CA LYS A 103 1.26 -14.83 -6.18
C LYS A 103 0.01 -14.53 -5.34
N GLY A 104 0.16 -14.01 -4.12
CA GLY A 104 -0.96 -13.62 -3.27
C GLY A 104 -1.82 -12.52 -3.89
N TYR A 105 -1.19 -11.59 -4.61
CA TYR A 105 -1.92 -10.55 -5.36
C TYR A 105 -2.80 -11.17 -6.46
N GLU A 106 -2.27 -12.17 -7.18
CA GLU A 106 -3.03 -12.90 -8.21
C GLU A 106 -4.19 -13.70 -7.62
N ILE A 107 -3.95 -14.42 -6.52
CA ILE A 107 -4.97 -15.19 -5.80
C ILE A 107 -6.15 -14.29 -5.43
N ILE A 108 -5.87 -13.16 -4.76
CA ILE A 108 -6.92 -12.23 -4.33
C ILE A 108 -7.63 -11.62 -5.55
N ARG A 109 -6.89 -11.24 -6.61
CA ARG A 109 -7.50 -10.76 -7.87
C ARG A 109 -8.48 -11.78 -8.44
N ASN A 110 -8.13 -13.07 -8.44
CA ASN A 110 -9.01 -14.13 -8.92
C ASN A 110 -10.29 -14.24 -8.08
N TRP A 111 -10.20 -14.12 -6.75
CA TRP A 111 -11.38 -14.07 -5.88
C TRP A 111 -12.27 -12.86 -6.20
N VAL A 112 -11.65 -11.68 -6.36
CA VAL A 112 -12.33 -10.43 -6.71
C VAL A 112 -13.10 -10.56 -8.02
N GLU A 113 -12.47 -11.03 -9.08
CA GLU A 113 -13.12 -11.22 -10.39
C GLU A 113 -14.26 -12.23 -10.32
N LYS A 114 -14.04 -13.37 -9.67
CA LYS A 114 -14.99 -14.48 -9.66
C LYS A 114 -16.23 -14.18 -8.81
N ARG A 115 -16.10 -13.37 -7.74
CA ARG A 115 -17.12 -13.26 -6.69
C ARG A 115 -17.60 -11.84 -6.41
N PHE A 116 -16.71 -10.86 -6.39
CA PHE A 116 -17.01 -9.55 -5.81
C PHE A 116 -17.27 -8.48 -6.88
N ARG A 117 -16.45 -8.40 -7.93
CA ARG A 117 -16.47 -7.27 -8.88
C ARG A 117 -17.81 -7.13 -9.62
N HIS A 118 -18.42 -8.26 -9.97
CA HIS A 118 -19.62 -8.33 -10.80
C HIS A 118 -20.88 -8.71 -10.03
N SER A 119 -20.84 -8.70 -8.69
CA SER A 119 -21.99 -9.07 -7.86
C SER A 119 -23.11 -8.02 -7.88
N GLU A 120 -24.31 -8.41 -7.47
CA GLU A 120 -25.41 -7.46 -7.30
C GLU A 120 -25.10 -6.39 -6.26
N VAL A 121 -24.44 -6.77 -5.16
CA VAL A 121 -23.96 -5.86 -4.12
C VAL A 121 -23.00 -4.83 -4.72
N ALA A 122 -22.07 -5.25 -5.56
CA ALA A 122 -21.15 -4.35 -6.24
C ALA A 122 -21.89 -3.35 -7.15
N THR A 123 -22.93 -3.80 -7.84
CA THR A 123 -23.77 -2.92 -8.66
C THR A 123 -24.53 -1.90 -7.81
N ARG A 124 -25.10 -2.30 -6.66
CA ARG A 124 -25.79 -1.37 -5.75
C ARG A 124 -24.83 -0.34 -5.16
N ILE A 125 -23.66 -0.75 -4.67
CA ILE A 125 -22.63 0.16 -4.17
C ILE A 125 -22.20 1.16 -5.25
N ARG A 126 -21.91 0.69 -6.48
CA ARG A 126 -21.57 1.59 -7.60
C ARG A 126 -22.68 2.60 -7.90
N SER A 127 -23.95 2.17 -7.88
CA SER A 127 -25.09 3.06 -8.10
C SER A 127 -25.22 4.14 -7.02
N ARG A 128 -24.97 3.79 -5.73
CA ARG A 128 -24.93 4.76 -4.63
C ARG A 128 -23.83 5.79 -4.84
N LEU A 129 -22.62 5.33 -5.15
CA LEU A 129 -21.46 6.21 -5.41
C LEU A 129 -21.69 7.15 -6.59
N ALA A 130 -22.29 6.66 -7.67
CA ALA A 130 -22.61 7.47 -8.84
C ALA A 130 -23.72 8.51 -8.55
N SER A 131 -24.58 8.25 -7.58
CA SER A 131 -25.70 9.12 -7.22
C SER A 131 -25.33 10.15 -6.15
N SER A 132 -24.37 9.85 -5.27
CA SER A 132 -23.89 10.75 -4.21
C SER A 132 -22.86 11.77 -4.70
N GLN A 133 -22.17 11.49 -5.80
CA GLN A 133 -21.29 12.44 -6.47
C GLN A 133 -22.06 13.25 -7.52
N ALA A 134 -22.57 14.43 -7.15
CA ALA A 134 -22.96 15.42 -8.15
C ALA A 134 -21.76 15.72 -9.06
N PRO A 135 -21.95 15.99 -10.37
CA PRO A 135 -20.84 16.31 -11.26
C PRO A 135 -20.30 17.71 -10.94
N GLU A 136 -19.42 17.84 -9.96
CA GLU A 136 -18.48 18.97 -9.95
C GLU A 136 -17.47 18.74 -11.07
N ARG A 137 -17.85 19.12 -12.29
CA ARG A 137 -16.85 19.52 -13.28
C ARG A 137 -16.27 20.85 -12.80
N SER A 138 -15.29 20.80 -11.91
CA SER A 138 -14.37 21.90 -11.78
C SER A 138 -13.60 21.99 -13.10
N TYR A 139 -13.72 23.14 -13.76
CA TYR A 139 -12.96 23.44 -14.96
C TYR A 139 -11.51 23.63 -14.51
N VAL A 140 -10.73 22.56 -14.56
CA VAL A 140 -9.31 22.60 -14.18
C VAL A 140 -8.57 23.36 -15.28
N SER A 141 -8.06 24.55 -14.97
CA SER A 141 -7.28 25.33 -15.94
C SER A 141 -5.96 24.61 -16.24
N PHE A 142 -5.36 24.89 -17.40
CA PHE A 142 -4.06 24.32 -17.79
C PHE A 142 -2.91 24.59 -16.79
N ASP A 143 -3.09 25.54 -15.85
CA ASP A 143 -2.12 25.86 -14.80
C ASP A 143 -2.31 25.02 -13.51
N ASP A 144 -3.38 24.23 -13.43
CA ASP A 144 -3.77 23.49 -12.24
C ASP A 144 -3.50 21.98 -12.47
N VAL A 145 -2.28 21.55 -12.15
CA VAL A 145 -1.94 20.11 -12.09
C VAL A 145 -2.96 19.45 -11.16
N SER A 146 -3.79 18.57 -11.71
CA SER A 146 -4.92 17.92 -11.05
C SER A 146 -4.56 17.35 -9.67
N ALA A 147 -5.54 17.33 -8.76
CA ALA A 147 -5.40 16.66 -7.47
C ALA A 147 -5.13 15.14 -7.63
N GLU A 148 -5.68 14.52 -8.68
CA GLU A 148 -5.39 13.14 -9.05
C GLU A 148 -4.36 13.04 -10.18
N PRO A 149 -3.27 12.27 -10.04
CA PRO A 149 -2.22 12.19 -11.06
C PRO A 149 -2.60 11.38 -12.32
N TYR A 150 -3.75 10.70 -12.32
CA TYR A 150 -4.26 9.84 -13.39
C TYR A 150 -5.81 9.84 -13.41
N LEU A 151 -6.42 9.55 -14.57
CA LEU A 151 -7.87 9.60 -14.74
C LEU A 151 -8.57 8.36 -14.19
N ILE A 152 -9.61 8.56 -13.37
CA ILE A 152 -10.52 7.52 -12.92
C ILE A 152 -11.90 7.70 -13.55
N THR A 153 -12.42 6.64 -14.16
CA THR A 153 -13.69 6.68 -14.90
C THR A 153 -14.77 5.76 -14.34
N SER A 154 -14.51 5.09 -13.21
CA SER A 154 -15.42 4.13 -12.60
C SER A 154 -15.39 4.18 -11.07
N TYR A 155 -16.34 3.50 -10.45
CA TYR A 155 -16.53 3.40 -9.02
C TYR A 155 -16.21 2.00 -8.52
N ALA A 156 -15.67 1.89 -7.31
CA ALA A 156 -15.52 0.61 -6.63
C ALA A 156 -16.87 -0.09 -6.42
N GLY A 157 -16.84 -1.42 -6.32
CA GLY A 157 -17.99 -2.27 -6.07
C GLY A 157 -17.90 -2.96 -4.71
N ALA A 158 -18.13 -4.26 -4.66
CA ALA A 158 -18.06 -5.04 -3.41
C ALA A 158 -16.61 -5.40 -2.98
N PHE A 159 -15.63 -4.64 -3.46
CA PHE A 159 -14.22 -4.82 -3.14
C PHE A 159 -13.52 -3.46 -3.04
N TYR A 160 -12.64 -3.31 -2.05
CA TYR A 160 -11.76 -2.14 -1.90
C TYR A 160 -10.49 -2.52 -1.14
N ILE A 161 -9.38 -1.83 -1.45
CA ILE A 161 -8.06 -2.01 -0.86
C ILE A 161 -7.69 -0.76 -0.07
N PHE A 162 -7.22 -0.95 1.15
CA PHE A 162 -6.56 0.07 1.97
C PHE A 162 -5.16 -0.43 2.33
N THR A 163 -4.12 0.29 1.92
CA THR A 163 -2.73 -0.17 2.07
C THR A 163 -1.82 0.94 2.56
N SER A 164 -0.87 0.57 3.43
CA SER A 164 0.28 1.43 3.80
C SER A 164 1.52 1.17 2.94
N ASN A 165 1.48 0.19 2.05
CA ASN A 165 2.60 -0.11 1.17
C ASN A 165 2.80 1.02 0.15
N VAL A 166 4.06 1.37 -0.06
CA VAL A 166 4.48 2.45 -0.97
C VAL A 166 5.09 1.92 -2.27
N ASP A 167 5.04 0.61 -2.49
CA ASP A 167 5.66 -0.11 -3.63
C ASP A 167 4.86 -0.07 -4.94
N ALA A 168 3.61 0.39 -4.87
CA ALA A 168 2.66 0.42 -5.98
C ALA A 168 2.41 -0.97 -6.63
N HIS A 169 2.64 -2.09 -5.92
CA HIS A 169 2.42 -3.46 -6.43
C HIS A 169 0.94 -3.76 -6.67
N HIS A 170 0.03 -3.13 -5.93
CA HIS A 170 -1.42 -3.31 -6.12
C HIS A 170 -1.88 -2.90 -7.52
N TYR A 171 -1.27 -1.88 -8.13
CA TYR A 171 -1.60 -1.44 -9.48
C TYR A 171 -1.24 -2.45 -10.59
N ASP A 172 -0.52 -3.53 -10.27
CA ASP A 172 -0.29 -4.61 -11.25
C ASP A 172 -1.49 -5.54 -11.40
N TRP A 173 -2.39 -5.56 -10.40
CA TRP A 173 -3.46 -6.55 -10.28
C TRP A 173 -4.85 -5.97 -10.05
N PHE A 174 -4.96 -4.75 -9.52
CA PHE A 174 -6.23 -4.17 -9.09
C PHE A 174 -6.51 -2.84 -9.77
N LEU A 175 -7.79 -2.49 -9.89
CA LEU A 175 -8.18 -1.24 -10.52
C LEU A 175 -7.94 -0.05 -9.56
N PRO A 176 -7.38 1.06 -10.05
CA PRO A 176 -7.09 2.26 -9.25
C PRO A 176 -8.28 2.84 -8.48
N ASN A 177 -9.51 2.66 -8.97
CA ASN A 177 -10.73 3.10 -8.28
C ASN A 177 -11.08 2.26 -7.05
N GLU A 178 -10.35 1.18 -6.79
CA GLU A 178 -10.49 0.27 -5.66
C GLU A 178 -9.29 0.33 -4.70
N ILE A 179 -8.38 1.29 -4.89
CA ILE A 179 -7.14 1.38 -4.11
C ILE A 179 -7.10 2.69 -3.32
N ARG A 180 -6.76 2.57 -2.04
CA ARG A 180 -6.35 3.66 -1.16
C ARG A 180 -4.96 3.36 -0.59
N GLU A 181 -3.94 4.05 -1.09
CA GLU A 181 -2.59 4.04 -0.53
C GLU A 181 -2.47 5.16 0.51
N CYS A 182 -2.65 4.82 1.80
CA CYS A 182 -2.78 5.81 2.87
C CYS A 182 -1.50 6.59 3.19
N HIS A 183 -0.36 6.13 2.70
CA HIS A 183 0.94 6.79 2.87
C HIS A 183 1.56 7.22 1.53
N GLY A 184 0.79 7.18 0.43
CA GLY A 184 1.30 7.43 -0.92
C GLY A 184 2.16 6.29 -1.47
N ASN A 185 2.95 6.54 -2.51
CA ASN A 185 3.80 5.54 -3.15
C ASN A 185 5.03 6.14 -3.85
N THR A 186 5.97 5.29 -4.29
CA THR A 186 7.21 5.72 -4.97
C THR A 186 7.02 6.17 -6.43
N GLU A 187 5.87 5.90 -7.03
CA GLU A 187 5.53 6.23 -8.42
C GLU A 187 4.97 7.64 -8.58
N LEU A 188 4.53 8.23 -7.48
CA LEU A 188 3.97 9.57 -7.40
C LEU A 188 4.96 10.52 -6.74
N TYR A 189 5.06 11.75 -7.27
CA TYR A 189 6.03 12.75 -6.86
C TYR A 189 5.36 14.09 -6.57
N GLN A 190 5.99 14.84 -5.69
CA GLN A 190 5.56 16.18 -5.29
C GLN A 190 6.77 17.11 -5.16
N CYS A 191 6.50 18.41 -5.02
CA CYS A 191 7.53 19.36 -4.62
C CYS A 191 7.98 19.09 -3.18
N SER A 192 9.28 19.17 -2.89
CA SER A 192 9.79 18.97 -1.52
C SER A 192 9.46 20.12 -0.57
N PHE A 193 9.07 21.28 -1.11
CA PHE A 193 8.69 22.47 -0.35
C PHE A 193 7.19 22.55 -0.03
N GLY A 194 6.43 21.51 -0.36
CA GLY A 194 5.01 21.39 -0.08
C GLY A 194 4.11 22.45 -0.73
N ARG A 195 2.84 22.44 -0.31
CA ARG A 195 1.79 23.32 -0.85
C ARG A 195 2.07 24.80 -0.56
N ALA A 196 2.62 25.11 0.61
CA ALA A 196 2.79 26.50 1.06
C ALA A 196 3.74 27.32 0.17
N ARG A 197 4.72 26.67 -0.47
CA ARG A 197 5.71 27.37 -1.31
C ARG A 197 5.51 27.17 -2.81
N CYS A 198 5.00 26.03 -3.26
CA CYS A 198 4.94 25.69 -4.69
C CYS A 198 3.52 25.40 -5.21
N GLY A 199 2.52 25.39 -4.32
CA GLY A 199 1.15 24.98 -4.62
C GLY A 199 0.94 23.46 -4.57
N PRO A 200 -0.32 23.01 -4.68
CA PRO A 200 -0.64 21.59 -4.67
C PRO A 200 -0.23 20.94 -6.00
N GLY A 201 -0.09 19.62 -5.97
CA GLY A 201 0.11 18.82 -7.18
C GLY A 201 0.97 17.60 -6.91
N ILE A 202 0.47 16.46 -7.34
CA ILE A 202 1.19 15.19 -7.39
C ILE A 202 1.25 14.79 -8.87
N TRP A 203 2.39 14.29 -9.32
CA TRP A 203 2.56 13.81 -10.69
C TRP A 203 3.25 12.45 -10.70
N ARG A 204 3.03 11.67 -11.76
CA ARG A 204 3.59 10.32 -11.89
C ARG A 204 5.01 10.38 -12.48
N ALA A 205 5.90 9.50 -12.03
CA ALA A 205 7.19 9.28 -12.65
C ALA A 205 7.07 8.60 -14.04
N PRO A 206 7.96 8.91 -15.01
CA PRO A 206 8.00 8.19 -16.28
C PRO A 206 8.24 6.69 -16.08
N LEU A 207 7.60 5.86 -16.91
CA LEU A 207 7.75 4.40 -16.85
C LEU A 207 9.16 3.93 -17.22
N ASP A 208 9.87 4.67 -18.05
CA ASP A 208 11.22 4.38 -18.53
C ASP A 208 12.34 4.96 -17.65
N PHE A 209 11.99 5.58 -16.51
CA PHE A 209 12.95 6.17 -15.58
C PHE A 209 13.45 5.15 -14.53
N GLY A 210 14.73 5.24 -14.18
CA GLY A 210 15.32 4.57 -13.03
C GLY A 210 16.42 5.43 -12.41
N PHE A 211 16.67 5.27 -11.11
CA PHE A 211 17.76 5.96 -10.44
C PHE A 211 19.08 5.24 -10.69
N ASN A 212 20.14 6.01 -10.95
CA ASN A 212 21.50 5.51 -10.85
C ASN A 212 21.96 5.62 -9.38
N VAL A 213 22.18 4.47 -8.74
CA VAL A 213 22.53 4.36 -7.33
C VAL A 213 23.82 3.55 -7.22
N ASP A 214 24.81 4.09 -6.52
CA ASP A 214 25.93 3.30 -6.01
C ASP A 214 25.44 2.47 -4.82
N THR A 215 25.06 1.22 -5.09
CA THR A 215 24.52 0.30 -4.07
C THR A 215 25.54 -0.11 -3.02
N SER A 216 26.85 0.11 -3.24
CA SER A 216 27.87 -0.17 -2.24
C SER A 216 27.91 0.90 -1.14
N ARG A 217 27.62 2.15 -1.52
CA ARG A 217 27.60 3.32 -0.62
C ARG A 217 26.19 3.78 -0.26
N MET A 218 25.18 3.25 -0.96
CA MET A 218 23.79 3.71 -0.93
C MET A 218 23.66 5.22 -1.15
N LEU A 219 24.34 5.71 -2.19
CA LEU A 219 24.31 7.12 -2.63
C LEU A 219 23.92 7.20 -4.10
N ALA A 220 23.15 8.22 -4.48
CA ALA A 220 22.86 8.53 -5.87
C ALA A 220 23.30 9.96 -6.16
N PHE A 221 24.23 10.21 -7.07
CA PHE A 221 24.72 11.57 -7.32
C PHE A 221 23.90 12.29 -8.39
N ALA A 222 23.80 13.62 -8.28
CA ALA A 222 22.92 14.44 -9.12
C ALA A 222 23.46 14.61 -10.56
N ASP A 223 24.79 14.59 -10.69
CA ASP A 223 25.56 14.74 -11.93
C ASP A 223 25.67 13.44 -12.73
N GLU A 224 25.33 12.30 -12.12
CA GLU A 224 25.17 11.04 -12.83
C GLU A 224 23.86 11.05 -13.65
N PRO A 225 23.85 10.43 -14.84
CA PRO A 225 22.63 10.28 -15.61
C PRO A 225 21.70 9.25 -14.94
N PRO A 226 20.36 9.45 -15.00
CA PRO A 226 19.42 8.41 -14.60
C PRO A 226 19.52 7.21 -15.55
N VAL A 227 19.06 6.06 -15.09
CA VAL A 227 18.88 4.87 -15.92
C VAL A 227 17.64 5.08 -16.81
N ARG A 228 17.75 4.75 -18.10
CA ARG A 228 16.67 4.84 -19.09
C ARG A 228 16.36 3.48 -19.69
N GLY A 229 15.08 3.23 -19.94
CA GLY A 229 14.57 2.04 -20.63
C GLY A 229 13.85 1.07 -19.71
N GLU A 230 13.19 0.08 -20.31
CA GLU A 230 12.60 -1.04 -19.56
C GLU A 230 13.71 -1.75 -18.79
N SER A 231 13.49 -2.01 -17.50
CA SER A 231 14.48 -2.65 -16.65
C SER A 231 14.97 -3.92 -17.33
N SER A 232 16.21 -3.91 -17.81
CA SER A 232 16.83 -5.12 -18.35
C SER A 232 16.86 -6.16 -17.24
N ALA A 233 16.20 -7.29 -17.50
CA ALA A 233 16.25 -8.45 -16.65
C ALA A 233 17.69 -8.94 -16.57
N ASN A 234 18.33 -8.73 -15.40
CA ASN A 234 19.26 -9.61 -14.70
C ASN A 234 20.44 -8.86 -14.06
N ALA A 235 20.58 -9.03 -12.74
CA ALA A 235 21.83 -9.42 -12.11
C ALA A 235 21.54 -9.97 -10.69
N GLY A 236 21.62 -11.30 -10.54
CA GLY A 236 21.95 -11.95 -9.26
C GLY A 236 20.95 -11.83 -8.11
N LEU A 237 19.79 -12.47 -8.21
CA LEU A 237 18.98 -12.79 -7.03
C LEU A 237 19.69 -13.91 -6.24
N THR A 238 20.46 -13.56 -5.20
CA THR A 238 21.17 -14.54 -4.37
C THR A 238 20.30 -15.02 -3.21
N ALA A 239 19.83 -16.26 -3.27
CA ALA A 239 18.78 -16.82 -2.42
C ALA A 239 19.19 -17.22 -0.97
N ALA A 240 19.97 -16.40 -0.24
CA ALA A 240 20.42 -16.78 1.11
C ALA A 240 20.37 -15.70 2.21
N ALA A 241 20.30 -14.41 1.88
CA ALA A 241 20.26 -13.33 2.88
C ALA A 241 18.83 -12.79 3.10
N VAL A 242 18.50 -12.24 4.27
CA VAL A 242 17.25 -11.49 4.47
C VAL A 242 17.20 -10.31 3.48
N PRO A 243 16.13 -10.11 2.70
CA PRO A 243 16.08 -9.03 1.73
C PRO A 243 16.20 -7.66 2.40
N HIS A 244 16.98 -6.78 1.79
CA HIS A 244 17.16 -5.38 2.19
C HIS A 244 17.21 -4.49 0.95
N VAL A 245 17.17 -3.17 1.14
CA VAL A 245 17.25 -2.23 0.02
C VAL A 245 18.55 -2.44 -0.75
N GLY A 246 18.46 -2.59 -2.08
CA GLY A 246 19.57 -2.93 -2.97
C GLY A 246 19.87 -4.43 -3.11
N SER A 247 19.18 -5.29 -2.35
CA SER A 247 19.29 -6.76 -2.44
C SER A 247 17.95 -7.42 -2.15
N VAL A 248 17.09 -7.41 -3.16
CA VAL A 248 15.76 -8.06 -3.15
C VAL A 248 15.84 -9.50 -3.66
N HIS A 249 14.80 -10.28 -3.36
CA HIS A 249 14.59 -11.63 -3.94
C HIS A 249 13.37 -11.63 -4.86
N GLY A 250 13.00 -12.80 -5.39
CA GLY A 250 11.76 -12.97 -6.15
C GLY A 250 11.97 -13.06 -7.64
N SER A 251 10.96 -12.71 -8.43
CA SER A 251 11.01 -12.76 -9.90
C SER A 251 10.99 -11.35 -10.49
N CYS A 252 11.38 -11.23 -11.76
CA CYS A 252 11.40 -9.92 -12.45
C CYS A 252 9.97 -9.43 -12.70
N ARG A 253 9.68 -8.17 -12.36
CA ARG A 253 8.40 -7.51 -12.65
C ARG A 253 8.31 -7.22 -14.15
N THR A 254 7.42 -7.90 -14.86
CA THR A 254 7.26 -7.76 -16.33
C THR A 254 6.07 -6.89 -16.73
N THR A 255 5.16 -6.58 -15.80
CA THR A 255 3.95 -5.79 -16.06
C THR A 255 3.76 -4.69 -15.02
N THR A 256 4.70 -3.74 -15.00
CA THR A 256 4.73 -2.65 -14.03
C THR A 256 3.54 -1.71 -14.21
N LEU A 257 2.75 -1.54 -13.16
CA LEU A 257 1.63 -0.60 -13.06
C LEU A 257 0.55 -0.82 -14.12
N ARG A 258 0.30 -2.10 -14.45
CA ARG A 258 -0.63 -2.54 -15.51
C ARG A 258 -1.99 -1.83 -15.51
N HIS A 259 -2.53 -1.54 -14.32
CA HIS A 259 -3.84 -0.90 -14.15
C HIS A 259 -3.76 0.58 -13.79
N MET A 260 -2.56 1.14 -13.53
CA MET A 260 -2.41 2.57 -13.26
C MET A 260 -2.52 3.36 -14.58
N PRO A 261 -3.55 4.20 -14.77
CA PRO A 261 -3.83 4.86 -16.04
C PRO A 261 -2.72 5.85 -16.40
N GLU A 262 -2.71 6.27 -17.66
CA GLU A 262 -1.79 7.32 -18.11
C GLU A 262 -1.91 8.58 -17.26
N SER A 263 -0.79 9.28 -17.11
CA SER A 263 -0.77 10.50 -16.30
C SER A 263 -1.60 11.59 -16.97
N LEU A 264 -2.36 12.31 -16.16
CA LEU A 264 -3.02 13.55 -16.58
C LEU A 264 -2.03 14.71 -16.75
N THR A 265 -0.81 14.58 -16.21
CA THR A 265 0.22 15.61 -16.35
C THR A 265 0.81 15.57 -17.76
N PRO A 266 0.91 16.72 -18.48
CA PRO A 266 1.53 16.77 -19.80
C PRO A 266 2.94 16.15 -19.82
N ALA A 267 3.19 15.22 -20.75
CA ALA A 267 4.43 14.44 -20.81
C ALA A 267 5.70 15.32 -20.77
N HIS A 268 5.71 16.42 -21.54
CA HIS A 268 6.84 17.35 -21.58
C HIS A 268 7.15 18.01 -20.22
N LEU A 269 6.18 18.16 -19.31
CA LEU A 269 6.41 18.67 -17.95
C LEU A 269 7.03 17.58 -17.07
N VAL A 270 6.52 16.35 -17.18
CA VAL A 270 7.06 15.19 -16.47
C VAL A 270 8.52 14.96 -16.90
N GLU A 271 8.79 14.88 -18.20
CA GLU A 271 10.14 14.72 -18.74
C GLU A 271 11.11 15.78 -18.20
N ARG A 272 10.68 17.05 -18.17
CA ARG A 272 11.48 18.16 -17.60
C ARG A 272 11.78 17.96 -16.12
N GLY A 273 10.90 17.31 -15.36
CA GLY A 273 11.09 17.01 -13.93
C GLY A 273 12.08 15.88 -13.68
N PHE A 274 12.21 14.95 -14.62
CA PHE A 274 13.03 13.73 -14.48
C PHE A 274 14.24 13.71 -15.43
N VAL A 275 14.77 14.85 -15.87
CA VAL A 275 15.94 14.91 -16.77
C VAL A 275 17.19 14.31 -16.12
N GLY A 276 17.47 14.70 -14.88
CA GLY A 276 18.63 14.24 -14.11
C GLY A 276 18.28 13.11 -13.15
N ASN A 277 19.31 12.55 -12.52
CA ASN A 277 19.15 11.48 -11.54
C ASN A 277 18.46 11.94 -10.24
N HIS A 278 18.45 13.25 -9.96
CA HIS A 278 17.65 13.85 -8.88
C HIS A 278 16.44 14.58 -9.49
N PRO A 279 15.21 14.05 -9.30
CA PRO A 279 13.99 14.68 -9.78
C PRO A 279 13.80 16.10 -9.25
N ARG A 280 13.27 16.97 -10.11
CA ARG A 280 12.94 18.36 -9.82
C ARG A 280 11.46 18.62 -10.00
N CYS A 281 10.94 19.54 -9.21
CA CYS A 281 9.56 19.97 -9.31
C CYS A 281 9.26 20.51 -10.71
N ILE A 282 8.16 20.04 -11.30
CA ILE A 282 7.71 20.44 -12.64
C ILE A 282 7.26 21.91 -12.71
N ARG A 283 7.01 22.55 -11.55
CA ARG A 283 6.63 23.97 -11.43
C ARG A 283 7.83 24.84 -11.06
N CYS A 284 8.35 24.75 -9.83
CA CYS A 284 9.39 25.66 -9.33
C CYS A 284 10.83 25.26 -9.64
N ARG A 285 11.05 24.06 -10.22
CA ARG A 285 12.39 23.49 -10.52
C ARG A 285 13.28 23.21 -9.31
N GLY A 286 12.78 23.43 -8.09
CA GLY A 286 13.39 22.98 -6.84
C GLY A 286 13.37 21.46 -6.71
N PRO A 287 13.92 20.89 -5.62
CA PRO A 287 13.91 19.44 -5.40
C PRO A 287 12.48 18.89 -5.40
N ALA A 288 12.28 17.77 -6.09
CA ALA A 288 11.10 16.94 -5.91
C ALA A 288 11.40 15.82 -4.91
N ARG A 289 10.38 15.10 -4.51
CA ARG A 289 10.47 13.90 -3.66
C ARG A 289 9.31 12.96 -4.01
N PRO A 290 9.41 11.66 -3.68
CA PRO A 290 8.23 10.80 -3.70
C PRO A 290 7.12 11.40 -2.82
N ALA A 291 5.88 11.29 -3.28
CA ALA A 291 4.69 11.71 -2.57
C ALA A 291 4.29 10.67 -1.52
N ILE A 292 5.26 10.35 -0.66
CA ILE A 292 5.14 9.38 0.43
C ILE A 292 5.09 10.12 1.75
N LEU A 293 4.26 9.69 2.69
CA LEU A 293 4.29 10.21 4.06
C LEU A 293 5.60 9.76 4.73
N MET A 294 6.45 10.72 5.05
CA MET A 294 7.73 10.49 5.71
C MET A 294 7.66 10.79 7.21
N PHE A 295 8.71 10.42 7.94
CA PHE A 295 8.80 10.63 9.38
C PHE A 295 9.65 11.86 9.67
N GLY A 296 9.44 12.53 10.79
CA GLY A 296 10.29 13.66 11.17
C GLY A 296 9.89 14.17 12.53
N GLU A 297 10.81 14.87 13.20
CA GLU A 297 10.61 15.41 14.55
C GLU A 297 9.29 16.19 14.72
N TRP A 298 8.83 16.86 13.65
CA TRP A 298 7.60 17.67 13.64
C TRP A 298 6.51 17.12 12.71
N GLY A 299 6.66 15.87 12.28
CA GLY A 299 5.90 15.25 11.19
C GLY A 299 6.27 15.81 9.82
N ASP A 300 5.80 15.16 8.76
CA ASP A 300 5.97 15.62 7.39
C ASP A 300 4.81 16.54 6.98
N ARG A 301 4.98 17.84 7.25
CA ARG A 301 3.96 18.87 6.95
C ARG A 301 3.88 19.24 5.46
N ASP A 302 4.88 18.84 4.69
CA ASP A 302 4.97 19.14 3.27
C ASP A 302 4.41 18.01 2.41
N TRP A 303 4.21 16.81 2.98
CA TRP A 303 3.54 15.70 2.29
C TRP A 303 2.14 16.09 1.80
N LEU A 304 1.88 15.73 0.54
CA LEU A 304 0.60 15.88 -0.10
C LEU A 304 -0.02 14.48 -0.23
N ASP A 305 -1.10 14.25 0.51
CA ASP A 305 -1.94 13.08 0.31
C ASP A 305 -2.73 13.20 -1.01
N SER A 306 -3.06 12.07 -1.62
CA SER A 306 -4.00 12.06 -2.75
C SER A 306 -5.41 12.27 -2.22
N GLN A 307 -5.86 13.53 -2.25
CA GLN A 307 -7.19 13.89 -1.77
C GLN A 307 -8.30 13.14 -2.53
N ASP A 308 -8.10 12.83 -3.81
CA ASP A 308 -9.07 12.06 -4.60
C ASP A 308 -9.16 10.59 -4.17
N GLN A 309 -8.03 9.94 -3.86
CA GLN A 309 -8.07 8.61 -3.25
C GLN A 309 -8.76 8.65 -1.87
N ALA A 310 -8.45 9.66 -1.05
CA ALA A 310 -9.06 9.82 0.26
C ALA A 310 -10.58 10.07 0.18
N ASN A 311 -11.02 10.94 -0.74
CA ASN A 311 -12.43 11.21 -0.99
C ASN A 311 -13.18 9.98 -1.48
N ARG A 312 -12.58 9.20 -2.40
CA ARG A 312 -13.19 7.94 -2.87
C ARG A 312 -13.31 6.91 -1.76
N TRP A 313 -12.29 6.77 -0.92
CA TRP A 313 -12.33 5.88 0.25
C TRP A 313 -13.47 6.27 1.21
N THR A 314 -13.58 7.55 1.55
CA THR A 314 -14.66 8.05 2.42
C THR A 314 -16.04 7.83 1.80
N ALA A 315 -16.22 8.17 0.53
CA ALA A 315 -17.49 7.97 -0.18
C ALA A 315 -17.85 6.48 -0.27
N TYR A 316 -16.85 5.61 -0.48
CA TYR A 316 -17.01 4.17 -0.48
C TYR A 316 -17.49 3.63 0.87
N LEU A 317 -16.85 4.03 1.96
CA LEU A 317 -17.26 3.61 3.30
C LEU A 317 -18.68 4.07 3.64
N GLN A 318 -19.05 5.29 3.22
CA GLN A 318 -20.43 5.77 3.38
C GLN A 318 -21.42 4.89 2.60
N ALA A 319 -21.16 4.63 1.31
CA ALA A 319 -22.02 3.78 0.48
C ALA A 319 -22.12 2.34 1.00
N LEU A 320 -21.02 1.79 1.54
CA LEU A 320 -21.00 0.48 2.18
C LEU A 320 -21.83 0.46 3.47
N GLY A 321 -21.74 1.51 4.29
CA GLY A 321 -22.54 1.65 5.51
C GLY A 321 -24.04 1.72 5.22
N GLU A 322 -24.43 2.49 4.19
CA GLU A 322 -25.82 2.53 3.71
C GLU A 322 -26.30 1.16 3.22
N GLU A 323 -25.47 0.46 2.44
CA GLU A 323 -25.77 -0.89 1.96
C GLU A 323 -25.92 -1.89 3.11
N ALA A 324 -25.05 -1.82 4.13
CA ALA A 324 -25.12 -2.66 5.32
C ALA A 324 -26.41 -2.43 6.11
N ALA A 325 -26.82 -1.18 6.28
CA ALA A 325 -28.03 -0.81 7.00
C ALA A 325 -29.31 -1.30 6.30
N GLU A 326 -29.33 -1.28 4.96
CA GLU A 326 -30.49 -1.69 4.17
C GLU A 326 -30.59 -3.21 3.97
N ALA A 327 -29.47 -3.88 3.68
CA ALA A 327 -29.46 -5.29 3.28
C ALA A 327 -29.73 -6.29 4.43
N LYS A 328 -29.66 -5.83 5.70
CA LYS A 328 -29.79 -6.63 6.94
C LYS A 328 -29.05 -7.98 6.88
N GLY A 329 -27.83 -8.00 7.42
CA GLY A 329 -26.98 -9.19 7.39
C GLY A 329 -26.07 -9.26 6.17
N LEU A 330 -25.67 -8.10 5.63
CA LEU A 330 -24.60 -8.01 4.62
C LEU A 330 -23.32 -8.66 5.18
N ARG A 331 -22.80 -9.68 4.50
CA ARG A 331 -21.63 -10.43 4.98
C ARG A 331 -20.36 -9.74 4.51
N CYS A 332 -19.67 -9.07 5.43
CA CYS A 332 -18.45 -8.32 5.15
C CYS A 332 -17.24 -9.07 5.68
N VAL A 333 -16.26 -9.35 4.83
CA VAL A 333 -14.97 -9.88 5.25
C VAL A 333 -13.89 -8.82 5.11
N LEU A 334 -13.18 -8.56 6.20
CA LEU A 334 -11.97 -7.74 6.20
C LEU A 334 -10.79 -8.70 6.18
N LEU A 335 -9.91 -8.61 5.20
CA LEU A 335 -8.71 -9.43 5.10
C LEU A 335 -7.50 -8.53 5.36
N GLU A 336 -6.89 -8.64 6.54
CA GLU A 336 -5.69 -7.91 6.91
C GLU A 336 -4.45 -8.80 6.77
N ILE A 337 -3.46 -8.36 5.97
CA ILE A 337 -2.25 -9.14 5.70
C ILE A 337 -1.00 -8.29 5.93
N GLY A 338 -0.12 -8.77 6.81
CA GLY A 338 1.23 -8.21 6.94
C GLY A 338 1.31 -6.79 7.50
N ALA A 339 0.28 -6.31 8.20
CA ALA A 339 0.31 -5.05 8.92
C ALA A 339 1.01 -5.22 10.29
N GLY A 340 2.20 -4.66 10.45
CA GLY A 340 3.01 -4.74 11.67
C GLY A 340 2.77 -3.59 12.65
N GLY A 341 3.36 -3.67 13.85
CA GLY A 341 3.17 -2.66 14.91
C GLY A 341 3.98 -1.37 14.76
N ARG A 342 4.97 -1.30 13.86
CA ARG A 342 5.81 -0.11 13.69
C ARG A 342 5.04 1.06 13.06
N VAL A 343 4.23 0.77 12.04
CA VAL A 343 3.35 1.74 11.37
C VAL A 343 1.92 1.20 11.47
N PRO A 344 1.19 1.55 12.56
CA PRO A 344 -0.05 0.86 12.92
C PRO A 344 -1.28 1.33 12.15
N THR A 345 -1.17 2.32 11.24
CA THR A 345 -2.32 2.92 10.52
C THR A 345 -3.28 1.89 9.94
N VAL A 346 -2.77 0.83 9.31
CA VAL A 346 -3.63 -0.23 8.73
C VAL A 346 -4.36 -1.01 9.81
N ARG A 347 -3.70 -1.31 10.93
CA ARG A 347 -4.27 -2.07 12.06
C ARG A 347 -5.35 -1.28 12.79
N GLU A 348 -5.08 0.00 13.02
CA GLU A 348 -6.05 0.93 13.61
C GLU A 348 -7.26 1.11 12.69
N THR A 349 -7.03 1.31 11.39
CA THR A 349 -8.11 1.51 10.42
C THR A 349 -8.95 0.25 10.24
N SER A 350 -8.33 -0.93 10.11
CA SER A 350 -9.06 -2.18 9.87
C SER A 350 -9.99 -2.53 11.05
N GLU A 351 -9.51 -2.39 12.29
CA GLU A 351 -10.31 -2.61 13.50
C GLU A 351 -11.43 -1.58 13.66
N GLN A 352 -11.15 -0.30 13.37
CA GLN A 352 -12.17 0.75 13.39
C GLN A 352 -13.28 0.49 12.35
N ILE A 353 -12.92 0.08 11.13
CA ILE A 353 -13.91 -0.25 10.09
C ILE A 353 -14.70 -1.50 10.46
N LEU A 354 -14.06 -2.51 11.08
CA LEU A 354 -14.76 -3.69 11.59
C LEU A 354 -15.84 -3.29 12.61
N GLU A 355 -15.48 -2.44 13.58
CA GLU A 355 -16.41 -1.93 14.60
C GLU A 355 -17.58 -1.18 13.97
N ILE A 356 -17.31 -0.24 13.05
CA ILE A 356 -18.34 0.55 12.35
C ILE A 356 -19.31 -0.36 11.58
N LEU A 357 -18.81 -1.39 10.91
CA LEU A 357 -19.67 -2.32 10.16
C LEU A 357 -20.55 -3.17 11.09
N LEU A 358 -20.00 -3.63 12.22
CA LEU A 358 -20.75 -4.38 13.23
C LEU A 358 -21.86 -3.53 13.85
N ASP A 359 -21.55 -2.30 14.24
CA ASP A 359 -22.52 -1.34 14.79
C ASP A 359 -23.58 -0.94 13.74
N GLY A 360 -23.19 -0.89 12.47
CA GLY A 360 -24.08 -0.67 11.32
C GLY A 360 -24.99 -1.87 10.99
N GLY A 361 -24.86 -3.00 11.69
CA GLY A 361 -25.69 -4.19 11.52
C GLY A 361 -25.25 -5.15 10.42
N ALA A 362 -24.03 -5.01 9.90
CA ALA A 362 -23.43 -5.99 9.00
C ALA A 362 -23.02 -7.26 9.77
N ASP A 363 -23.04 -8.41 9.09
CA ASP A 363 -22.33 -9.59 9.58
C ASP A 363 -20.86 -9.50 9.14
N ALA A 364 -20.09 -8.71 9.88
CA ALA A 364 -18.68 -8.49 9.60
C ALA A 364 -17.77 -9.44 10.38
N THR A 365 -16.68 -9.90 9.76
CA THR A 365 -15.58 -10.64 10.41
C THR A 365 -14.25 -10.26 9.75
N MET A 366 -13.21 -10.07 10.56
CA MET A 366 -11.85 -9.85 10.06
C MET A 366 -11.02 -11.13 10.12
N ILE A 367 -10.23 -11.39 9.09
CA ILE A 367 -9.19 -12.40 9.03
C ILE A 367 -7.85 -11.65 9.05
N ARG A 368 -7.06 -11.84 10.10
CA ARG A 368 -5.76 -11.20 10.27
C ARG A 368 -4.64 -12.22 10.09
N ILE A 369 -3.86 -12.07 9.02
CA ILE A 369 -2.71 -12.92 8.69
C ILE A 369 -1.42 -12.17 9.03
N ASN A 370 -0.71 -12.63 10.06
CA ASN A 370 0.55 -12.03 10.46
C ASN A 370 1.45 -13.02 11.23
N PRO A 371 2.76 -13.10 10.94
CA PRO A 371 3.68 -14.02 11.64
C PRO A 371 4.07 -13.57 13.06
N ASP A 372 3.86 -12.29 13.40
CA ASP A 372 4.32 -11.67 14.65
C ASP A 372 3.21 -11.02 15.46
N TYR A 373 2.24 -10.39 14.79
CA TYR A 373 1.14 -9.62 15.40
C TYR A 373 -0.26 -10.10 14.96
N PRO A 374 -0.60 -11.39 15.10
CA PRO A 374 -1.89 -11.92 14.63
C PRO A 374 -3.08 -11.60 15.54
N LEU A 375 -2.87 -11.22 16.81
CA LEU A 375 -3.96 -10.98 17.77
C LEU A 375 -4.59 -9.57 17.59
N PRO A 376 -5.79 -9.32 18.14
CA PRO A 376 -6.41 -7.99 18.19
C PRO A 376 -5.55 -6.96 18.93
N ASP A 377 -5.64 -5.68 18.55
CA ASP A 377 -5.06 -4.58 19.33
C ASP A 377 -6.10 -3.94 20.27
N ASN A 378 -7.34 -3.74 19.80
CA ASN A 378 -8.44 -3.17 20.58
C ASN A 378 -9.10 -4.21 21.50
N GLU A 379 -9.25 -3.85 22.77
CA GLU A 379 -9.80 -4.72 23.82
C GLU A 379 -11.23 -5.20 23.52
N ILE A 380 -12.05 -4.45 22.77
CA ILE A 380 -13.43 -4.85 22.44
C ILE A 380 -13.49 -6.17 21.64
N PHE A 381 -12.42 -6.51 20.91
CA PHE A 381 -12.32 -7.73 20.12
C PHE A 381 -11.60 -8.87 20.85
N CYS A 382 -11.00 -8.59 22.02
CA CYS A 382 -10.34 -9.61 22.84
C CYS A 382 -11.36 -10.57 23.47
N GLU A 383 -10.93 -11.79 23.78
CA GLU A 383 -11.78 -12.82 24.39
C GLU A 383 -12.48 -12.30 25.65
N GLY A 384 -13.80 -12.56 25.74
CA GLY A 384 -14.63 -12.10 26.85
C GLY A 384 -15.24 -10.70 26.71
N ASN A 385 -14.93 -9.97 25.63
CA ASN A 385 -15.46 -8.63 25.36
C ASN A 385 -16.56 -8.63 24.28
N LEU A 386 -17.11 -7.43 24.00
CA LEU A 386 -18.32 -7.21 23.19
C LEU A 386 -18.30 -7.91 21.82
N PHE A 387 -17.17 -7.82 21.11
CA PHE A 387 -17.01 -8.37 19.76
C PHE A 387 -16.00 -9.52 19.71
N ALA A 388 -15.86 -10.26 20.82
CA ALA A 388 -15.01 -11.44 20.88
C ALA A 388 -15.34 -12.43 19.75
N GLY A 389 -14.30 -12.93 19.06
CA GLY A 389 -14.44 -13.87 17.94
C GLY A 389 -14.71 -13.24 16.58
N LYS A 390 -14.85 -11.91 16.48
CA LYS A 390 -14.98 -11.19 15.19
C LYS A 390 -13.64 -10.96 14.47
N ILE A 391 -12.52 -11.31 15.09
CA ILE A 391 -11.19 -11.35 14.48
C ILE A 391 -10.65 -12.78 14.52
N ILE A 392 -10.38 -13.36 13.36
CA ILE A 392 -9.72 -14.64 13.18
C ILE A 392 -8.22 -14.40 13.03
N SER A 393 -7.47 -14.76 14.06
CA SER A 393 -6.01 -14.67 14.09
C SER A 393 -5.35 -15.85 13.35
N VAL A 394 -4.66 -15.56 12.26
CA VAL A 394 -3.90 -16.53 11.46
C VAL A 394 -2.41 -16.24 11.58
N LEU A 395 -1.70 -17.14 12.27
CA LEU A 395 -0.26 -17.03 12.51
C LEU A 395 0.54 -17.64 11.35
N GLY A 396 0.93 -16.82 10.38
CA GLY A 396 1.72 -17.23 9.22
C GLY A 396 2.06 -16.07 8.28
N SER A 397 2.87 -16.33 7.25
CA SER A 397 3.13 -15.35 6.20
C SER A 397 1.96 -15.26 5.22
N GLY A 398 1.84 -14.12 4.53
CA GLY A 398 0.70 -13.80 3.69
C GLY A 398 0.50 -14.84 2.58
N LEU A 399 1.52 -15.06 1.76
CA LEU A 399 1.46 -15.98 0.64
C LEU A 399 1.19 -17.43 1.08
N HIS A 400 1.82 -17.89 2.16
CA HIS A 400 1.60 -19.26 2.66
C HIS A 400 0.14 -19.47 3.04
N CYS A 401 -0.42 -18.57 3.86
CA CYS A 401 -1.81 -18.67 4.31
C CYS A 401 -2.81 -18.47 3.16
N LEU A 402 -2.53 -17.57 2.21
CA LEU A 402 -3.38 -17.38 1.03
C LEU A 402 -3.43 -18.65 0.16
N ASN A 403 -2.32 -19.35 -0.05
CA ASN A 403 -2.34 -20.62 -0.79
C ASN A 403 -3.18 -21.68 -0.07
N MET A 404 -3.10 -21.76 1.26
CA MET A 404 -3.92 -22.70 2.05
C MET A 404 -5.41 -22.37 1.96
N ILE A 405 -5.77 -21.08 2.01
CA ILE A 405 -7.15 -20.61 1.90
C ILE A 405 -7.66 -20.86 0.47
N ASP A 406 -6.90 -20.48 -0.56
CA ASP A 406 -7.27 -20.63 -1.97
C ASP A 406 -7.51 -22.09 -2.36
N ALA A 407 -6.70 -23.02 -1.85
CA ALA A 407 -6.87 -24.45 -2.07
C ALA A 407 -8.21 -25.01 -1.56
N LEU A 408 -8.92 -24.25 -0.71
CA LEU A 408 -10.21 -24.61 -0.14
C LEU A 408 -11.39 -23.84 -0.78
N MET A 409 -11.14 -22.90 -1.71
CA MET A 409 -12.12 -21.92 -2.25
C MET A 409 -12.72 -22.21 -3.63
#